data_AF-A0AAW8J7L8-F1
#
_entry.id   AF-A0AAW8J7L8-F1
#
_cell.length_a   1.000
_cell.length_b   1.000
_cell.length_c   1.000
_cell.angle_alpha   90.00
_cell.angle_beta   90.00
_cell.angle_gamma   90.00
#
_symmetry.space_group_name_H-M   'P 1'
#
loop_
_entity.id
_entity.type
_entity.pdbx_description
1 polymer ?
#
loop_
_entity_poly.entity_id
_entity_poly.type
_entity_poly.pdbx_seq_one_letter_code
_entity_poly.pdbx_strand_id
1 'polypeptide(L)'
;MTNVKIIKYIHLILAALWCYQGLIPKLIFTSPDEIAVWQWIGFSTNHAVLLGQFSGVIEMIFGLLFLCVSHKFLHYLSMVGLFFLLILIGFVIPDTLIRAFNPVVMNIAMISLSWIALQLWPKVS
;
A
#
# COMPACT_ATOMS: atom_id res chain seq x y z
N MET A 1 26.20 -9.17 6.84
CA MET A 1 26.14 -8.45 5.55
C MET A 1 24.94 -8.86 4.68
N THR A 2 24.57 -10.14 4.65
CA THR A 2 23.45 -10.65 3.83
C THR A 2 22.08 -10.06 4.21
N ASN A 3 21.74 -10.00 5.50
CA ASN A 3 20.43 -9.48 5.95
C ASN A 3 20.19 -8.01 5.53
N VAL A 4 21.22 -7.16 5.63
CA VAL A 4 21.12 -5.75 5.20
C VAL A 4 20.84 -5.63 3.71
N LYS A 5 21.46 -6.48 2.87
CA LYS A 5 21.19 -6.50 1.43
C LYS A 5 19.74 -6.93 1.14
N ILE A 6 19.24 -7.95 1.87
CA ILE A 6 17.86 -8.42 1.73
C ILE A 6 16.87 -7.34 2.14
N ILE A 7 17.08 -6.67 3.28
CA ILE A 7 16.18 -5.59 3.75
C ILE A 7 16.14 -4.44 2.73
N LYS A 8 17.28 -4.02 2.18
CA LYS A 8 17.31 -2.99 1.13
C LYS A 8 16.54 -3.40 -0.12
N TYR A 9 16.63 -4.68 -0.51
CA TYR A 9 15.85 -5.19 -1.64
C TYR A 9 14.35 -5.21 -1.34
N ILE A 10 13.96 -5.57 -0.12
CA ILE A 10 12.57 -5.47 0.34
C ILE A 10 12.08 -4.02 0.30
N HIS A 11 12.88 -3.06 0.77
CA HIS A 11 12.56 -1.63 0.71
C HIS A 11 12.33 -1.16 -0.73
N LEU A 12 13.18 -1.59 -1.67
CA LEU A 12 13.03 -1.28 -3.08
C LEU A 12 11.70 -1.84 -3.64
N ILE A 13 11.37 -3.09 -3.34
CA ILE A 13 10.12 -3.72 -3.80
C ILE A 13 8.91 -3.01 -3.19
N LEU A 14 8.91 -2.78 -1.87
CA LEU A 14 7.80 -2.10 -1.19
C LEU A 14 7.61 -0.68 -1.73
N ALA A 15 8.70 0.06 -1.96
CA ALA A 15 8.64 1.38 -2.59
C ALA A 15 8.00 1.31 -3.98
N ALA A 16 8.43 0.38 -4.83
CA ALA A 16 7.88 0.21 -6.16
C ALA A 16 6.38 -0.14 -6.14
N LEU A 17 5.96 -1.03 -5.24
CA LEU A 17 4.56 -1.46 -5.12
C LEU A 17 3.64 -0.36 -4.57
N TRP A 18 4.05 0.34 -3.51
CA TRP A 18 3.30 1.50 -3.00
C TRP A 18 3.23 2.63 -4.03
N CYS A 19 4.33 2.91 -4.73
CA CYS A 19 4.32 3.88 -5.82
C CYS A 19 3.41 3.44 -6.97
N TYR A 20 3.34 2.15 -7.30
CA TYR A 20 2.44 1.65 -8.32
C TYR A 20 0.97 1.81 -7.91
N GLN A 21 0.62 1.44 -6.68
CA GLN A 21 -0.74 1.64 -6.12
C GLN A 21 -1.14 3.12 -6.11
N GLY A 22 -0.22 4.01 -5.76
CA GLY A 22 -0.51 5.44 -5.76
C GLY A 22 -0.54 6.04 -7.17
N LEU A 23 0.33 5.62 -8.08
CA LEU A 23 0.47 6.27 -9.38
C LEU A 23 -0.56 5.78 -10.41
N ILE A 24 -0.67 4.47 -10.59
CA ILE A 24 -1.41 3.91 -11.73
C ILE A 24 -2.93 4.00 -11.53
N PRO A 25 -3.54 3.41 -10.48
CA PRO A 25 -4.99 3.40 -10.33
C PRO A 25 -5.55 4.69 -9.70
N LYS A 26 -4.71 5.60 -9.19
CA LYS A 26 -5.19 6.83 -8.51
C LYS A 26 -4.87 8.10 -9.29
N LEU A 27 -3.64 8.27 -9.78
CA LEU A 27 -3.22 9.50 -10.49
C LEU A 27 -3.45 9.40 -12.00
N ILE A 28 -2.88 8.38 -12.67
CA ILE A 28 -2.91 8.28 -14.14
C ILE A 28 -4.27 7.77 -14.62
N PHE A 29 -4.74 6.68 -14.04
CA PHE A 29 -6.01 6.05 -14.37
C PHE A 29 -6.87 5.98 -13.12
N THR A 30 -7.38 7.13 -12.66
CA THR A 30 -8.26 7.19 -11.48
C THR A 30 -9.40 6.20 -11.66
N SER A 31 -9.32 5.08 -10.95
CA SER A 31 -10.16 3.92 -11.21
C SER A 31 -11.57 4.13 -10.64
N PRO A 32 -12.59 3.48 -11.22
CA PRO A 32 -13.93 3.49 -10.64
C PRO A 32 -13.95 2.94 -9.20
N ASP A 33 -13.08 1.98 -8.89
CA ASP A 33 -12.98 1.37 -7.56
C ASP A 33 -12.52 2.42 -6.52
N GLU A 34 -11.55 3.27 -6.87
CA GLU A 34 -11.09 4.34 -5.98
C GLU A 34 -12.15 5.42 -5.79
N ILE A 35 -12.87 5.79 -6.85
CA ILE A 35 -13.98 6.75 -6.76
C ILE A 35 -15.10 6.20 -5.87
N ALA A 36 -15.42 4.91 -5.99
CA ALA A 36 -16.44 4.25 -5.20
C ALA A 36 -16.15 4.26 -3.70
N VAL A 37 -14.87 4.11 -3.30
CA VAL A 37 -14.46 4.24 -1.88
C VAL A 37 -14.84 5.60 -1.31
N TRP A 38 -14.55 6.69 -2.02
CA TRP A 38 -14.86 8.04 -1.55
C TRP A 38 -16.35 8.38 -1.67
N GLN A 39 -17.04 7.86 -2.68
CA GLN A 39 -18.49 8.01 -2.80
C GLN A 39 -19.24 7.26 -1.70
N TRP A 40 -18.73 6.10 -1.26
CA TRP A 40 -19.30 5.36 -0.12
C TRP A 40 -19.25 6.16 1.18
N ILE A 41 -18.26 7.06 1.33
CA ILE A 41 -18.15 8.00 2.45
C ILE A 41 -19.12 9.20 2.29
N GLY A 42 -19.73 9.38 1.11
CA GLY A 42 -20.72 10.43 0.84
C GLY A 42 -20.20 11.62 0.03
N PHE A 43 -18.99 11.54 -0.54
CA PHE A 43 -18.46 12.61 -1.40
C PHE A 43 -19.07 12.58 -2.80
N SER A 44 -19.25 13.76 -3.40
CA SER A 44 -19.64 13.85 -4.81
C SER A 44 -18.50 13.40 -5.72
N THR A 45 -18.82 12.97 -6.95
CA THR A 45 -17.84 12.39 -7.89
C THR A 45 -16.59 13.25 -8.08
N ASN A 46 -16.74 14.57 -8.22
CA ASN A 46 -15.60 15.47 -8.41
C ASN A 46 -14.67 15.49 -7.18
N HIS A 47 -15.24 15.50 -5.97
CA HIS A 47 -14.46 15.45 -4.74
C HIS A 47 -13.85 14.05 -4.52
N ALA A 48 -14.58 12.99 -4.86
CA ALA A 48 -14.10 11.62 -4.79
C ALA A 48 -12.86 11.39 -5.68
N VAL A 49 -12.86 11.94 -6.90
CA VAL A 49 -11.69 11.90 -7.79
C VAL A 49 -10.50 12.63 -7.16
N LEU A 50 -10.70 13.85 -6.66
CA LEU A 50 -9.62 14.65 -6.04
C LEU A 50 -9.05 13.98 -4.79
N LEU A 51 -9.90 13.44 -3.92
CA LEU A 51 -9.48 12.74 -2.71
C LEU A 51 -8.80 11.40 -3.02
N GLY A 52 -9.28 10.69 -4.04
CA GLY A 52 -8.63 9.49 -4.58
C GLY A 52 -7.21 9.79 -5.06
N GLN A 53 -7.05 10.83 -5.88
CA GLN A 53 -5.74 11.29 -6.34
C GLN A 53 -4.83 11.72 -5.19
N PHE A 54 -5.37 12.47 -4.22
CA PHE A 54 -4.61 12.88 -3.03
C PHE A 54 -4.12 11.68 -2.21
N SER A 55 -4.96 10.66 -2.04
CA SER A 55 -4.56 9.41 -1.39
C SER A 55 -3.43 8.71 -2.16
N GLY A 56 -3.44 8.78 -3.49
CA GLY A 56 -2.38 8.20 -4.33
C GLY A 56 -1.05 8.91 -4.15
N VAL A 57 -1.06 10.23 -4.01
CA VAL A 57 0.16 11.00 -3.67
C VAL A 57 0.71 10.58 -2.31
N ILE A 58 -0.15 10.40 -1.30
CA ILE A 58 0.27 9.94 0.04
C ILE A 58 0.92 8.56 -0.05
N GLU A 59 0.33 7.63 -0.80
CA GLU A 59 0.89 6.28 -0.99
C GLU A 59 2.24 6.29 -1.70
N MET A 60 2.41 7.13 -2.73
CA MET A 60 3.70 7.30 -3.39
C MET A 60 4.74 7.86 -2.43
N ILE A 61 4.41 8.90 -1.67
CA ILE A 61 5.32 9.45 -0.66
C ILE A 61 5.70 8.38 0.36
N PHE A 62 4.72 7.61 0.85
CA PHE A 62 4.96 6.52 1.79
C PHE A 62 5.86 5.43 1.20
N GLY A 63 5.66 5.05 -0.07
CA GLY A 63 6.54 4.15 -0.80
C GLY A 63 7.97 4.68 -0.88
N LEU A 64 8.15 5.94 -1.28
CA LEU A 64 9.46 6.58 -1.38
C LEU A 64 10.18 6.70 -0.03
N LEU A 65 9.45 6.82 1.09
CA LEU A 65 10.04 6.83 2.42
C LEU A 65 10.84 5.56 2.73
N PHE A 66 10.46 4.39 2.17
CA PHE A 66 11.26 3.16 2.32
C PHE A 66 12.66 3.28 1.72
N LEU A 67 12.87 4.13 0.71
CA LEU A 67 14.19 4.33 0.10
C LEU A 67 15.06 5.30 0.89
N CYS A 68 14.43 6.26 1.57
CA CYS A 68 15.13 7.33 2.30
C CYS A 68 15.38 6.98 3.77
N VAL A 69 14.46 6.22 4.39
CA VAL A 69 14.45 5.97 5.82
C VAL A 69 14.42 4.47 6.08
N SER A 70 15.47 3.96 6.74
CA SER A 70 15.51 2.57 7.19
C SER A 70 15.08 2.52 8.65
N HIS A 71 13.78 2.36 8.90
CA HIS A 71 13.26 2.22 10.26
C HIS A 71 12.14 1.17 10.35
N LYS A 72 12.22 0.30 11.35
CA LYS A 72 11.26 -0.78 11.63
C LYS A 72 9.80 -0.30 11.72
N PHE A 73 9.56 0.94 12.16
CA PHE A 73 8.22 1.53 12.21
C PHE A 73 7.53 1.62 10.84
N LEU A 74 8.29 1.85 9.74
CA LEU A 74 7.70 1.91 8.40
C LEU A 74 7.07 0.57 8.00
N HIS A 75 7.67 -0.55 8.40
CA HIS A 75 7.09 -1.86 8.14
C HIS A 75 5.79 -2.08 8.93
N TYR A 76 5.73 -1.65 10.19
CA TYR A 76 4.48 -1.70 10.97
C TYR A 76 3.39 -0.83 10.34
N LEU A 77 3.73 0.40 9.95
CA LEU A 77 2.78 1.31 9.29
C LEU A 77 2.29 0.74 7.96
N SER A 78 3.18 0.12 7.18
CA SER A 78 2.83 -0.55 5.92
C SER A 78 1.86 -1.71 6.16
N MET A 79 2.12 -2.56 7.15
CA MET A 79 1.22 -3.67 7.47
C MET A 79 -0.16 -3.20 7.92
N VAL A 80 -0.22 -2.19 8.80
CA VAL A 80 -1.49 -1.60 9.26
C VAL A 80 -2.23 -0.94 8.10
N GLY A 81 -1.54 -0.17 7.26
CA GLY A 81 -2.13 0.49 6.10
C GLY A 81 -2.73 -0.49 5.09
N LEU A 82 -1.98 -1.54 4.72
CA LEU A 82 -2.45 -2.58 3.80
C LEU A 82 -3.63 -3.37 4.37
N PHE A 83 -3.58 -3.70 5.67
CA PHE A 83 -4.69 -4.37 6.33
C PHE A 83 -5.95 -3.51 6.36
N PHE A 84 -5.81 -2.21 6.66
CA PHE A 84 -6.91 -1.25 6.64
C PHE A 84 -7.50 -1.10 5.23
N LEU A 85 -6.66 -0.92 4.20
CA LEU A 85 -7.10 -0.83 2.80
C LEU A 85 -7.86 -2.08 2.37
N LEU A 86 -7.37 -3.26 2.75
CA LEU A 86 -8.03 -4.53 2.42
C LEU A 86 -9.41 -4.65 3.07
N ILE A 87 -9.52 -4.29 4.36
CA ILE A 87 -10.82 -4.26 5.06
C ILE A 87 -11.76 -3.26 4.39
N LEU A 88 -11.27 -2.05 4.11
CA LEU A 88 -12.05 -0.99 3.48
C LEU A 88 -12.64 -1.47 2.15
N ILE A 89 -11.82 -1.98 1.25
CA ILE A 89 -12.27 -2.52 -0.04
C ILE A 89 -13.23 -3.70 0.16
N GLY A 90 -13.00 -4.55 1.16
CA GLY A 90 -13.90 -5.65 1.48
C GLY A 90 -15.31 -5.22 1.90
N PHE A 91 -15.46 -4.03 2.47
CA PHE A 91 -16.79 -3.46 2.77
C PHE A 91 -17.40 -2.70 1.60
N VAL A 92 -16.59 -1.95 0.83
CA VAL A 92 -17.11 -1.10 -0.25
C VAL A 92 -17.38 -1.89 -1.52
N ILE A 93 -16.46 -2.76 -1.94
CA ILE A 93 -16.50 -3.45 -3.24
C ILE A 93 -16.07 -4.92 -3.07
N PRO A 94 -16.84 -5.74 -2.31
CA PRO A 94 -16.44 -7.07 -1.88
C PRO A 94 -16.14 -8.05 -3.04
N ASP A 95 -16.76 -7.88 -4.21
CA ASP A 95 -16.55 -8.76 -5.35
C ASP A 95 -15.10 -8.68 -5.88
N THR A 96 -14.41 -7.56 -5.67
CA THR A 96 -13.00 -7.40 -6.05
C THR A 96 -12.09 -8.39 -5.33
N LEU A 97 -12.47 -8.88 -4.14
CA LEU A 97 -11.68 -9.80 -3.33
C LEU A 97 -11.54 -11.20 -3.95
N ILE A 98 -12.48 -11.60 -4.82
CA ILE A 98 -12.53 -12.94 -5.41
C ILE A 98 -12.16 -12.98 -6.89
N ARG A 99 -11.83 -11.82 -7.49
CA ARG A 99 -11.34 -11.75 -8.88
C ARG A 99 -9.97 -12.41 -9.00
N ALA A 100 -9.60 -12.84 -10.21
CA ALA A 100 -8.33 -13.56 -10.45
C ALA A 100 -7.08 -12.75 -10.07
N PHE A 101 -7.14 -11.42 -10.20
CA PHE A 101 -6.12 -10.47 -9.75
C PHE A 101 -6.71 -9.53 -8.71
N ASN A 102 -6.86 -10.05 -7.49
CA ASN A 102 -7.53 -9.35 -6.39
C ASN A 102 -6.54 -8.64 -5.44
N PRO A 103 -7.02 -7.65 -4.66
CA PRO A 103 -6.18 -6.95 -3.68
C PRO A 103 -5.73 -7.86 -2.52
N VAL A 104 -6.40 -8.99 -2.24
CA VAL A 104 -6.00 -9.91 -1.14
C VAL A 104 -4.59 -10.43 -1.38
N VAL A 105 -4.32 -10.95 -2.59
CA VAL A 105 -3.01 -11.50 -2.96
C VAL A 105 -1.91 -10.45 -2.82
N MET A 106 -2.15 -9.24 -3.34
CA MET A 106 -1.18 -8.14 -3.29
C MET A 106 -0.88 -7.70 -1.85
N ASN A 107 -1.92 -7.47 -1.04
CA ASN A 107 -1.76 -7.00 0.34
C ASN A 107 -1.03 -8.03 1.19
N ILE A 108 -1.39 -9.33 1.09
CA ILE A 108 -0.69 -10.40 1.81
C ILE A 108 0.78 -10.49 1.42
N ALA A 109 1.10 -10.35 0.13
CA ALA A 109 2.48 -10.37 -0.33
C ALA A 109 3.30 -9.21 0.27
N MET A 110 2.79 -7.98 0.22
CA MET A 110 3.46 -6.79 0.77
C MET A 110 3.58 -6.82 2.30
N ILE A 111 2.55 -7.33 3.00
CA ILE A 111 2.59 -7.56 4.45
C ILE A 111 3.68 -8.59 4.77
N SER A 112 3.75 -9.68 4.00
CA SER A 112 4.77 -10.73 4.18
C SER A 112 6.19 -10.19 3.99
N LEU A 113 6.42 -9.34 2.98
CA LEU A 113 7.70 -8.66 2.79
C LEU A 113 8.07 -7.79 4.00
N SER A 114 7.11 -7.03 4.53
CA SER A 114 7.33 -6.20 5.72
C SER A 114 7.63 -7.05 6.95
N TRP A 115 6.93 -8.18 7.12
CA TRP A 115 7.17 -9.12 8.20
C TRP A 115 8.56 -9.74 8.12
N ILE A 116 8.99 -10.20 6.94
CA ILE A 116 10.33 -10.75 6.71
C ILE A 116 11.41 -9.71 7.04
N ALA A 117 11.25 -8.46 6.61
CA ALA A 117 12.20 -7.40 6.92
C ALA A 117 12.32 -7.15 8.44
N LEU A 118 11.21 -7.24 9.19
CA LEU A 118 11.22 -7.12 10.65
C LEU A 118 11.93 -8.31 11.31
N GLN A 119 11.76 -9.54 10.83
CA GLN A 119 12.47 -10.71 11.34
C GLN A 119 13.97 -10.64 11.12
N LEU A 120 14.40 -10.04 10.00
CA LEU A 120 15.80 -9.83 9.66
C LEU A 120 16.41 -8.59 10.34
N TRP A 121 15.58 -7.77 11.00
CA TRP A 121 16.03 -6.54 11.65
C TRP A 121 17.00 -6.87 12.80
N PRO A 122 18.15 -6.18 12.93
CA PRO A 122 19.07 -6.44 14.02
C PRO A 122 18.36 -6.26 15.37
N LYS A 123 18.34 -7.31 16.19
CA LYS A 123 17.93 -7.19 17.59
C LYS A 123 19.06 -6.41 18.29
N VAL A 124 18.73 -5.28 18.89
CA VAL A 124 19.63 -4.64 19.86
C VAL A 124 19.67 -5.59 21.04
N SER A 125 20.78 -6.33 21.17
CA SER A 125 21.07 -7.22 22.30
C SER A 125 21.35 -6.42 23.55
#